data_AF-A0A7J6EAB5-F1
#
_entry.id   AF-A0A7J6EAB5-F1
#
_cell.length_a   1.000
_cell.length_b   1.000
_cell.length_c   1.000
_cell.angle_alpha   90.00
_cell.angle_beta   90.00
_cell.angle_gamma   90.00
#
_symmetry.space_group_name_H-M   'P 1'
#
loop_
_entity.id
_entity.type
_entity.pdbx_description
1 polymer ?
#
loop_
_entity_poly.entity_id
_entity_poly.type
_entity_poly.pdbx_seq_one_letter_code
_entity_poly.pdbx_strand_id
1 'polypeptide(L)'
;MAFELFSKKAFRHEFNGCCPEELVKLSYEILKKCRGLPLAIGAIAGLLSRKKKVQSKWKEFLMILILSSKQIAGLLSRKKKIQFEWKRVLNDIDFEFKTNPQLGVVDKFKEKRCR
;
A
#
# COMPACT_ATOMS: atom_id res chain seq x y z
N MET A 1 7.36 -11.37 1.28
CA MET A 1 6.69 -10.62 2.38
C MET A 1 5.69 -9.56 1.88
N ALA A 2 6.09 -8.51 1.14
CA ALA A 2 5.16 -7.44 0.73
C ALA A 2 3.96 -7.91 -0.12
N PHE A 3 4.22 -8.76 -1.12
CA PHE A 3 3.17 -9.33 -1.98
C PHE A 3 2.20 -10.22 -1.20
N GLU A 4 2.72 -11.09 -0.33
CA GLU A 4 1.90 -11.98 0.48
C GLU A 4 0.98 -11.23 1.45
N LEU A 5 1.51 -10.21 2.15
CA LEU A 5 0.71 -9.34 3.03
C LEU A 5 -0.38 -8.60 2.27
N PHE A 6 -0.03 -8.10 1.08
CA PHE A 6 -0.98 -7.48 0.18
C PHE A 6 -2.07 -8.45 -0.24
N SER A 7 -1.72 -9.66 -0.70
CA SER A 7 -2.69 -10.66 -1.16
C SER A 7 -3.64 -11.06 -0.03
N LYS A 8 -3.11 -11.40 1.15
CA LYS A 8 -3.93 -11.79 2.31
C LYS A 8 -4.92 -10.71 2.72
N LYS A 9 -4.59 -9.42 2.51
CA LYS A 9 -5.44 -8.29 2.88
C LYS A 9 -6.40 -7.88 1.76
N ALA A 10 -5.92 -7.79 0.53
CA ALA A 10 -6.72 -7.41 -0.64
C ALA A 10 -7.75 -8.48 -1.02
N PHE A 11 -7.45 -9.75 -0.74
CA PHE A 11 -8.31 -10.89 -1.03
C PHE A 11 -8.81 -11.57 0.26
N ARG A 12 -8.88 -10.86 1.39
CA ARG A 12 -9.24 -11.47 2.68
C ARG A 12 -10.56 -12.27 2.65
N HIS A 13 -11.53 -11.81 1.85
CA HIS A 13 -12.88 -12.38 1.77
C HIS A 13 -13.15 -13.16 0.48
N GLU A 14 -12.18 -13.25 -0.43
CA GLU A 14 -12.33 -13.85 -1.76
C GLU A 14 -11.06 -14.66 -2.10
N PHE A 15 -11.13 -15.63 -3.01
CA PHE A 15 -9.94 -16.37 -3.48
C PHE A 15 -9.04 -16.94 -2.35
N ASN A 16 -9.61 -17.26 -1.18
CA ASN A 16 -8.89 -17.74 0.00
C ASN A 16 -7.72 -16.86 0.48
N GLY A 17 -7.75 -15.55 0.24
CA GLY A 17 -6.62 -14.67 0.59
C GLY A 17 -5.47 -14.68 -0.41
N CYS A 18 -5.66 -15.35 -1.55
CA CYS A 18 -4.68 -15.47 -2.62
C CYS A 18 -5.00 -14.53 -3.78
N CYS A 19 -3.95 -14.03 -4.43
CA CYS A 19 -4.12 -13.22 -5.63
C CYS A 19 -4.43 -14.12 -6.82
N PRO A 20 -5.56 -13.94 -7.54
CA PRO A 20 -5.83 -14.69 -8.76
C PRO A 20 -4.85 -14.30 -9.85
N GLU A 21 -4.49 -15.24 -10.72
CA GLU A 21 -3.43 -15.11 -11.72
C GLU A 21 -3.57 -13.86 -12.60
N GLU A 22 -4.81 -13.56 -13.01
CA GLU A 22 -5.19 -12.38 -13.78
C GLU A 22 -4.79 -11.04 -13.14
N LEU A 23 -4.74 -10.98 -11.81
CA LEU A 23 -4.44 -9.78 -11.04
C LEU A 23 -3.00 -9.75 -10.52
N VAL A 24 -2.22 -10.82 -10.69
CA VAL A 24 -0.84 -10.91 -10.19
C VAL A 24 0.01 -9.78 -10.76
N LYS A 25 0.00 -9.59 -12.08
CA LYS A 25 0.78 -8.54 -12.76
C LYS A 25 0.40 -7.15 -12.27
N LEU A 26 -0.89 -6.86 -12.11
CA LEU A 26 -1.38 -5.57 -11.62
C LEU A 26 -1.02 -5.34 -10.15
N SER A 27 -1.10 -6.39 -9.34
CA SER A 27 -0.72 -6.34 -7.93
C SER A 27 0.75 -5.96 -7.74
N TYR A 28 1.65 -6.52 -8.57
CA TYR A 28 3.06 -6.13 -8.54
C TYR A 28 3.29 -4.67 -8.94
N GLU A 29 2.62 -4.19 -9.99
CA GLU A 29 2.74 -2.78 -10.40
C GLU A 29 2.24 -1.81 -9.33
N ILE A 30 1.16 -2.16 -8.64
CA ILE A 30 0.65 -1.39 -7.50
C ILE A 30 1.67 -1.40 -6.34
N LEU A 31 2.23 -2.56 -6.01
CA LEU A 31 3.22 -2.68 -4.93
C LEU A 31 4.52 -1.92 -5.22
N LYS A 32 4.95 -1.83 -6.48
CA LYS A 32 6.08 -0.98 -6.88
C LYS A 32 5.83 0.49 -6.51
N LYS A 33 4.58 0.96 -6.57
CA LYS A 33 4.22 2.32 -6.13
C LYS A 33 4.27 2.50 -4.62
N CYS A 34 4.07 1.44 -3.84
CA CYS A 34 4.16 1.48 -2.39
C CYS A 34 5.61 1.55 -1.87
N ARG A 35 6.62 1.32 -2.72
CA ARG A 35 8.06 1.34 -2.38
C ARG A 35 8.43 0.49 -1.14
N GLY A 36 7.70 -0.60 -0.91
CA GLY A 36 7.93 -1.48 0.23
C GLY A 36 7.44 -0.95 1.57
N LEU A 37 6.81 0.23 1.64
CA LEU A 37 6.30 0.80 2.89
C LEU A 37 5.10 -0.03 3.40
N PRO A 38 5.19 -0.69 4.57
CA PRO A 38 4.12 -1.57 5.07
C PRO A 38 2.78 -0.84 5.25
N LEU A 39 2.82 0.41 5.69
CA LEU A 39 1.62 1.25 5.86
C LEU A 39 0.91 1.53 4.53
N ALA A 40 1.68 1.87 3.49
CA ALA A 40 1.13 2.11 2.16
C ALA A 40 0.54 0.82 1.56
N ILE A 41 1.25 -0.30 1.70
CA ILE A 41 0.79 -1.63 1.27
C ILE A 41 -0.53 -1.98 1.97
N GLY A 42 -0.59 -1.81 3.29
CA GLY A 42 -1.77 -2.13 4.10
C GLY A 42 -2.98 -1.28 3.76
N ALA A 43 -2.78 0.02 3.51
CA ALA A 43 -3.84 0.94 3.12
C ALA A 43 -4.39 0.60 1.73
N ILE A 44 -3.50 0.43 0.74
CA ILE A 44 -3.91 0.12 -0.64
C ILE A 44 -4.58 -1.25 -0.72
N ALA A 45 -4.05 -2.27 -0.03
CA ALA A 45 -4.70 -3.58 0.04
C ALA A 45 -6.10 -3.48 0.68
N GLY A 46 -6.28 -2.67 1.73
CA GLY A 46 -7.58 -2.43 2.35
C GLY A 46 -8.57 -1.67 1.46
N LEU A 47 -8.09 -0.77 0.59
CA LEU A 47 -8.92 -0.10 -0.41
C LEU A 47 -9.35 -1.07 -1.51
N LEU A 48 -8.42 -1.90 -2.00
CA LEU A 48 -8.68 -2.88 -3.06
C LEU A 48 -9.53 -4.05 -2.60
N SER A 49 -9.55 -4.37 -1.30
CA SER A 49 -10.43 -5.42 -0.77
C SER A 49 -11.90 -5.11 -0.99
N ARG A 50 -12.27 -3.82 -1.04
CA ARG A 50 -13.64 -3.34 -1.30
C ARG A 50 -13.97 -3.20 -2.79
N LYS A 51 -12.97 -3.33 -3.68
CA LYS A 51 -13.16 -3.22 -5.13
C LYS A 51 -13.45 -4.60 -5.74
N LYS A 52 -14.23 -4.61 -6.83
CA LYS A 52 -14.46 -5.81 -7.65
C LYS A 52 -13.10 -6.35 -8.15
N LYS A 53 -12.90 -7.66 -8.04
CA LYS A 53 -11.66 -8.35 -8.42
C LYS A 53 -11.61 -8.64 -9.93
N VAL A 54 -11.75 -7.57 -10.71
CA VAL A 54 -11.76 -7.59 -12.18
C VAL A 54 -10.62 -6.75 -12.70
N GLN A 55 -9.89 -7.24 -13.72
CA GLN A 55 -8.71 -6.57 -14.26
C GLN A 55 -8.94 -5.10 -14.64
N SER A 56 -10.09 -4.78 -15.26
CA SER A 56 -10.40 -3.42 -15.70
C SER A 56 -10.43 -2.42 -14.52
N LYS A 57 -11.03 -2.81 -13.40
CA LYS A 57 -11.09 -1.97 -12.19
C LYS A 57 -9.75 -1.81 -11.49
N TRP A 58 -8.90 -2.83 -11.56
CA TRP A 58 -7.56 -2.76 -11.02
C TRP A 58 -6.62 -1.93 -11.90
N LYS A 59 -6.77 -2.01 -13.23
CA LYS A 59 -6.10 -1.11 -14.18
C LYS A 59 -6.51 0.35 -13.96
N GLU A 60 -7.81 0.62 -13.83
CA GLU A 60 -8.34 1.96 -13.52
C GLU A 60 -7.72 2.52 -12.23
N PHE A 61 -7.68 1.72 -11.17
CA PHE A 61 -7.06 2.10 -9.90
C PHE A 61 -5.55 2.37 -10.02
N LEU A 62 -4.82 1.51 -10.74
CA LEU A 62 -3.39 1.71 -11.01
C LEU A 62 -3.15 3.00 -11.81
N MET A 63 -4.01 3.32 -12.78
CA MET A 63 -3.93 4.58 -13.53
C MET A 63 -4.15 5.78 -12.59
N ILE A 64 -5.14 5.74 -11.70
CA ILE A 64 -5.36 6.79 -10.70
C ILE A 64 -4.13 6.97 -9.81
N LEU A 65 -3.52 5.88 -9.33
CA LEU A 65 -2.27 5.92 -8.54
C LEU A 65 -1.10 6.55 -9.32
N ILE A 66 -1.00 6.28 -10.62
CA ILE A 66 0.03 6.89 -11.47
C ILE A 66 -0.24 8.39 -11.66
N LEU A 67 -1.48 8.78 -11.91
CA LEU A 67 -1.86 10.18 -12.12
C LEU A 67 -1.69 11.03 -10.85
N SER A 68 -2.04 10.50 -9.68
CA SER A 68 -1.85 11.21 -8.41
C SER A 68 -0.36 11.48 -8.13
N SER A 69 0.53 10.55 -8.49
CA SER A 69 1.97 10.78 -8.38
C SER A 69 2.49 11.91 -9.28
N LYS A 70 1.88 12.12 -10.46
CA LYS A 70 2.23 13.22 -11.38
C LYS A 70 1.76 14.58 -10.84
N GLN A 71 0.55 14.63 -10.27
CA GLN A 71 0.04 15.86 -9.66
C GLN A 71 0.83 16.26 -8.41
N ILE A 72 1.17 15.29 -7.56
CA ILE A 72 2.01 15.53 -6.38
C ILE A 72 3.42 15.97 -6.81
N ALA A 73 4.01 15.39 -7.86
CA ALA A 73 5.28 15.87 -8.41
C ALA A 73 5.18 17.33 -8.90
N GLY A 74 4.12 17.68 -9.65
CA GLY A 74 3.89 19.07 -10.09
C GLY A 74 3.58 20.06 -8.97
N LEU A 75 2.95 19.61 -7.89
CA LEU A 75 2.71 20.37 -6.65
C LEU A 75 3.98 20.54 -5.81
N LEU A 76 4.77 19.47 -5.67
CA LEU A 76 6.05 19.47 -4.94
C LEU A 76 7.15 20.21 -5.70
N SER A 77 7.11 20.25 -7.04
CA SER A 77 8.04 21.04 -7.86
C SER A 77 7.90 22.55 -7.66
N ARG A 78 6.74 23.04 -7.19
CA ARG A 78 6.50 24.49 -7.00
C ARG A 78 6.91 25.02 -5.62
N LYS A 79 7.16 24.15 -4.63
CA LYS A 79 7.56 24.57 -3.27
C LYS A 79 8.97 24.08 -2.99
N LYS A 80 9.93 25.00 -2.82
CA LYS A 80 11.27 24.67 -2.31
C LYS A 80 11.08 23.97 -0.96
N LYS A 81 11.27 22.65 -0.93
CA LYS A 81 11.04 21.85 0.27
C LYS A 81 12.35 21.82 1.06
N ILE A 82 12.47 22.74 2.02
CA ILE A 82 13.64 22.88 2.88
C ILE A 82 13.80 21.59 3.68
N GLN A 83 14.99 21.01 3.71
CA GLN A 83 15.26 19.71 4.35
C GLN A 83 14.77 19.64 5.81
N PHE A 84 14.82 20.77 6.51
CA PHE A 84 14.40 20.87 7.90
C PHE A 84 12.92 20.50 8.11
N GLU A 85 12.03 20.94 7.20
CA GLU A 85 10.59 20.68 7.31
C GLU A 85 10.26 19.19 7.13
N TRP A 86 10.98 18.52 6.22
CA TRP A 86 10.84 17.07 6.07
C TRP A 86 11.42 16.30 7.25
N LYS A 87 12.54 16.77 7.80
CA LYS A 87 13.15 16.16 8.98
C LYS A 87 12.22 16.25 10.20
N ARG A 88 11.51 17.36 10.36
CA ARG A 88 10.49 17.54 11.40
C ARG A 88 9.33 16.58 11.24
N VAL A 89 8.73 16.51 10.04
CA VAL A 89 7.62 15.57 9.76
C VAL A 89 8.04 14.12 9.98
N LEU A 90 9.26 13.73 9.59
CA LEU A 90 9.75 12.37 9.81
C LEU A 90 9.97 12.08 11.30
N ASN A 91 10.47 13.04 12.06
CA ASN A 91 10.67 12.89 13.51
C ASN A 91 9.34 12.78 14.26
N ASP A 92 8.33 13.57 13.87
CA ASP A 92 7.00 13.53 14.48
C ASP A 92 6.34 12.17 14.23
N ILE A 93 6.45 11.66 13.01
CA ILE A 93 5.94 10.32 12.65
C ILE A 93 6.70 9.22 13.43
N ASP A 94 8.02 9.31 13.54
CA ASP A 94 8.84 8.35 14.31
C ASP A 94 8.50 8.37 15.80
N PHE A 95 8.22 9.55 16.35
CA PHE A 95 7.75 9.70 17.73
C PHE A 95 6.40 9.03 17.94
N GLU A 96 5.43 9.29 17.06
CA GLU A 96 4.09 8.67 17.11
C GLU A 96 4.13 7.15 17.00
N PHE A 97 5.08 6.58 16.23
CA PHE A 97 5.28 5.13 16.19
C PHE A 97 5.88 4.57 17.48
N LYS A 98 6.72 5.34 18.16
CA LYS A 98 7.34 4.93 19.44
C LYS A 98 6.37 5.04 20.62
N THR A 99 5.45 5.99 20.60
CA THR A 99 4.58 6.31 21.73
C THR A 99 3.21 5.63 21.70
N ASN A 100 2.82 4.98 20.59
CA ASN A 100 1.54 4.28 20.47
C ASN A 100 1.69 2.74 20.56
N PRO A 101 1.35 2.11 21.70
CA PRO A 101 1.53 0.66 21.91
C PRO A 101 0.66 -0.22 20.99
N GLN A 102 -0.42 0.35 20.45
CA GLN A 102 -1.38 -0.31 19.57
C GLN A 102 -0.77 -0.73 18.21
N LEU A 103 0.37 -0.16 17.84
CA LEU A 103 1.09 -0.44 16.61
C LEU A 103 2.10 -1.59 16.72
N GLY A 104 2.28 -2.18 17.92
CA GLY A 104 3.11 -3.37 18.15
C GLY A 104 2.50 -4.71 17.69
N VAL A 105 1.33 -4.72 17.05
CA VAL A 105 0.56 -5.95 16.75
C VAL A 105 0.73 -6.42 15.30
N VAL A 106 1.96 -6.51 14.80
CA VAL A 106 2.24 -7.10 13.49
C VAL A 106 2.32 -8.65 13.56
N ASP A 107 2.30 -9.25 14.75
CA ASP A 107 2.65 -10.66 14.94
C ASP A 107 1.51 -11.70 14.91
N LYS A 108 0.33 -11.40 14.35
CA LYS A 108 -0.74 -12.42 14.26
C LYS A 108 -1.44 -12.47 12.91
N PHE A 109 -0.69 -12.84 11.86
CA PHE A 109 -1.28 -13.39 10.63
C PHE A 109 -0.89 -14.84 10.47
N LYS A 110 -1.58 -15.74 11.20
CA LYS A 110 -1.45 -17.19 11.01
C LYS A 110 -1.82 -17.57 9.57
N GLU A 111 -1.01 -18.48 9.09
CA GLU A 111 -0.73 -18.81 7.71
C GLU A 111 -1.89 -19.55 7.03
N LYS A 112 -2.34 -19.02 5.88
CA LYS A 112 -2.89 -19.83 4.78
C LYS A 112 -1.94 -19.63 3.61
N ARG A 113 -1.22 -20.68 3.26
CA ARG A 113 -0.25 -20.68 2.17
C ARG A 113 -1.01 -20.78 0.85
N CYS A 114 -0.81 -19.81 -0.03
CA CYS A 114 -1.21 -19.95 -1.42
C CYS A 114 -0.26 -20.96 -2.06
N ARG A 115 -0.81 -22.04 -2.61
CA ARG A 115 -0.06 -23.05 -3.37
C ARG A 115 0.45 -22.48 -4.68
#